data_AF-A0A8B6CU87-F1
#
_entry.id   AF-A0A8B6CU87-F1
#
_cell.length_a   1.000
_cell.length_b   1.000
_cell.length_c   1.000
_cell.angle_alpha   90.00
_cell.angle_beta   90.00
_cell.angle_gamma   90.00
#
_symmetry.space_group_name_H-M   'P 1'
#
loop_
_entity.id
_entity.type
_entity.pdbx_description
1 polymer ?
#
loop_
_entity_poly.entity_id
_entity_poly.type
_entity_poly.pdbx_seq_one_letter_code
_entity_poly.pdbx_strand_id
1 'polypeptide(L)'
;MADVTQLRFFTLVILTCYVYSDDPHPIIDVCRQKSPCLCEYSNGDFVDLTSLSNDNDTEPRFKDIPSEIFGGAKYSWNPCHLFSEGECANVTMCEVIAGAPIPKYVPIGNMMNAKFDHNEVNGDLQLQYGITGEENR
;
A
#
# COMPACT_ATOMS: atom_id res chain seq x y z
N MET A 1 -76.67 17.03 18.64
CA MET A 1 -75.83 15.97 18.05
C MET A 1 -74.68 16.68 17.34
N ALA A 2 -73.44 16.29 17.67
CA ALA A 2 -72.14 16.84 17.22
C ALA A 2 -71.66 18.17 17.87
N ASP A 3 -70.75 18.00 18.82
CA ASP A 3 -69.74 18.92 19.36
C ASP A 3 -68.41 18.52 18.72
N VAL A 4 -67.63 19.48 18.17
CA VAL A 4 -66.16 19.40 18.11
C VAL A 4 -65.56 20.81 18.22
N THR A 5 -65.26 21.18 19.45
CA THR A 5 -64.26 22.14 19.91
C THR A 5 -63.05 22.32 18.97
N GLN A 6 -62.85 23.52 18.38
CA GLN A 6 -61.57 23.94 17.78
C GLN A 6 -60.92 25.03 18.65
N LEU A 7 -60.05 24.55 19.54
CA LEU A 7 -59.30 25.35 20.49
C LEU A 7 -57.96 25.75 19.85
N ARG A 8 -57.77 27.05 19.63
CA ARG A 8 -56.49 27.65 19.22
C ARG A 8 -55.49 27.52 20.37
N PHE A 9 -54.37 26.82 20.19
CA PHE A 9 -53.22 26.95 21.09
C PHE A 9 -51.88 26.91 20.34
N PHE A 10 -51.16 28.02 20.49
CA PHE A 10 -49.74 28.20 20.25
C PHE A 10 -48.95 26.97 20.75
N THR A 11 -48.27 26.28 19.84
CA THR A 11 -47.27 25.27 20.23
C THR A 11 -45.97 25.55 19.49
N LEU A 12 -45.09 26.28 20.17
CA LEU A 12 -43.64 26.13 20.23
C LEU A 12 -42.94 25.71 18.91
N VAL A 13 -42.34 26.68 18.22
CA VAL A 13 -41.26 26.43 17.26
C VAL A 13 -40.06 25.95 18.06
N ILE A 14 -39.95 24.62 18.27
CA ILE A 14 -38.73 24.01 18.78
C ILE A 14 -37.71 24.14 17.65
N LEU A 15 -36.87 25.17 17.77
CA LEU A 15 -35.61 25.31 17.06
C LEU A 15 -34.71 24.18 17.57
N THR A 16 -34.91 22.95 17.09
CA THR A 16 -33.92 21.90 17.24
C THR A 16 -32.74 22.32 16.36
N CYS A 17 -31.75 22.95 16.99
CA CYS A 17 -30.39 22.88 16.49
C CYS A 17 -30.02 21.39 16.46
N TYR A 18 -30.40 20.69 15.39
CA TYR A 18 -29.65 19.53 14.95
C TYR A 18 -28.30 20.09 14.54
N VAL A 19 -27.40 20.17 15.51
CA VAL A 19 -25.98 20.17 15.21
C VAL A 19 -25.77 18.80 14.57
N TYR A 20 -25.76 18.78 13.25
CA TYR A 20 -25.32 17.63 12.49
C TYR A 20 -23.83 17.54 12.80
N SER A 21 -23.47 16.74 13.80
CA SER A 21 -22.12 16.20 13.85
C SER A 21 -22.04 15.31 12.62
N ASP A 22 -21.58 15.88 11.51
CA ASP A 22 -20.79 15.11 10.57
C ASP A 22 -19.64 14.57 11.41
N ASP A 23 -19.80 13.37 11.97
CA ASP A 23 -18.69 12.59 12.47
C ASP A 23 -17.85 12.34 11.22
N PRO A 24 -16.70 13.03 11.05
CA PRO A 24 -15.86 12.77 9.92
C PRO A 24 -15.30 11.39 10.20
N HIS A 25 -15.96 10.37 9.64
CA HIS A 25 -15.35 9.07 9.47
C HIS A 25 -13.94 9.35 8.99
N PRO A 26 -12.90 8.82 9.66
CA PRO A 26 -11.53 9.07 9.23
C PRO A 26 -11.48 8.67 7.77
N ILE A 27 -11.29 9.67 6.91
CA ILE A 27 -11.12 9.42 5.49
C ILE A 27 -9.82 8.64 5.45
N ILE A 28 -9.92 7.33 5.19
CA ILE A 28 -8.75 6.48 4.98
C ILE A 28 -8.10 7.07 3.72
N ASP A 29 -7.08 7.90 3.90
CA ASP A 29 -6.39 8.52 2.79
C ASP A 29 -5.45 7.47 2.20
N VAL A 30 -5.85 6.96 1.04
CA VAL A 30 -5.11 5.90 0.34
C VAL A 30 -4.01 6.55 -0.48
N CYS A 31 -2.76 6.15 -0.24
CA CYS A 31 -1.63 6.61 -1.04
C CYS A 31 -1.72 6.03 -2.45
N ARG A 32 -2.09 6.85 -3.43
CA ARG A 32 -2.26 6.41 -4.81
C ARG A 32 -0.91 6.40 -5.51
N GLN A 33 -0.50 5.24 -5.99
CA GLN A 33 0.74 5.09 -6.75
C GLN A 33 0.74 6.02 -7.98
N LYS A 34 1.79 6.84 -8.10
CA LYS A 34 2.06 7.72 -9.25
C LYS A 34 3.22 7.20 -10.09
N SER A 35 4.17 6.51 -9.47
CA SER A 35 5.29 5.84 -10.12
C SER A 35 5.72 4.63 -9.28
N PRO A 36 6.66 3.79 -9.74
CA PRO A 36 7.28 2.75 -8.92
C PRO A 36 7.80 3.24 -7.55
N CYS A 37 8.22 4.50 -7.47
CA CYS A 37 8.84 5.08 -6.28
C CYS A 37 7.92 5.95 -5.44
N LEU A 38 6.85 6.45 -6.06
CA LEU A 38 6.11 7.57 -5.51
C LEU A 38 4.63 7.23 -5.43
N CYS A 39 4.05 7.50 -4.27
CA CYS A 39 2.60 7.53 -4.09
C CYS A 39 2.19 8.87 -3.47
N GLU A 40 0.99 9.32 -3.80
CA GLU A 40 0.46 10.62 -3.37
C GLU A 40 -0.90 10.43 -2.68
N TYR A 41 -1.07 11.11 -1.55
CA TYR A 41 -2.30 11.18 -0.79
C TYR A 41 -3.24 12.26 -1.35
N SER A 42 -4.51 12.24 -0.96
CA SER A 42 -5.51 13.19 -1.44
C SER A 42 -5.26 14.63 -0.99
N ASN A 43 -4.56 14.81 0.13
CA ASN A 43 -4.17 16.09 0.69
C ASN A 43 -2.92 16.72 0.02
N GLY A 44 -2.27 16.01 -0.90
CA GLY A 44 -1.06 16.44 -1.61
C GLY A 44 0.26 16.00 -0.95
N ASP A 45 0.21 15.36 0.22
CA ASP A 45 1.38 14.70 0.79
C ASP A 45 1.78 13.49 -0.06
N PHE A 46 3.04 13.09 0.00
CA PHE A 46 3.54 11.97 -0.79
C PHE A 46 4.61 11.17 -0.06
N VAL A 47 4.74 9.90 -0.45
CA VAL A 47 5.88 9.06 -0.10
C VAL A 47 6.77 8.96 -1.31
N ASP A 48 8.07 9.23 -1.14
CA ASP A 48 9.07 9.11 -2.18
C ASP A 48 10.19 8.15 -1.76
N LEU A 49 10.26 7.00 -2.43
CA LEU A 49 11.26 5.96 -2.20
C LEU A 49 12.56 6.17 -3.00
N THR A 50 12.68 7.24 -3.80
CA THR A 50 13.84 7.46 -4.68
C THR A 50 15.16 7.42 -3.90
N SER A 51 15.21 8.03 -2.72
CA SER A 51 16.41 8.01 -1.85
C SER A 51 16.85 6.61 -1.38
N LEU A 52 15.92 5.64 -1.39
CA LEU A 52 16.17 4.26 -1.01
C LEU A 52 16.57 3.39 -2.19
N SER A 53 16.44 3.86 -3.44
CA SER A 53 16.84 3.05 -4.58
C SER A 53 18.34 3.14 -4.86
N ASN A 54 18.82 2.19 -5.64
CA ASN A 54 20.06 2.31 -6.37
C ASN A 54 19.72 2.60 -7.84
N ASP A 55 20.18 3.74 -8.34
CA ASP A 55 19.91 4.21 -9.71
C ASP A 55 20.79 3.50 -10.75
N ASN A 56 21.71 2.64 -10.30
CA ASN A 56 22.50 1.79 -11.19
C ASN A 56 21.70 0.52 -11.53
N ASP A 57 21.14 0.47 -12.73
CA ASP A 57 20.24 -0.58 -13.28
C ASP A 57 20.84 -2.00 -13.28
N THR A 58 22.10 -2.19 -12.87
CA THR A 58 22.75 -3.50 -12.83
C THR A 58 22.74 -4.16 -11.45
N GLU A 59 22.52 -3.42 -10.36
CA GLU A 59 22.70 -3.95 -9.01
C GLU A 59 21.57 -3.53 -8.06
N PRO A 60 20.95 -4.48 -7.34
CA PRO A 60 19.92 -4.15 -6.36
C PRO A 60 20.51 -3.34 -5.21
N ARG A 61 19.72 -2.43 -4.62
CA ARG A 61 20.15 -1.66 -3.45
C ARG A 61 20.40 -2.58 -2.26
N PHE A 62 19.48 -3.50 -2.03
CA PHE A 62 19.55 -4.49 -0.97
C PHE A 62 19.81 -5.83 -1.65
N LYS A 63 21.02 -6.35 -1.55
CA LYS A 63 21.43 -7.58 -2.23
C LYS A 63 21.58 -8.71 -1.25
N ASP A 64 21.09 -9.91 -1.61
CA ASP A 64 21.37 -11.15 -0.90
C ASP A 64 21.05 -11.12 0.61
N ILE A 65 20.00 -10.38 1.00
CA ILE A 65 19.57 -10.27 2.40
C ILE A 65 19.01 -11.63 2.84
N PRO A 66 19.60 -12.30 3.85
CA PRO A 66 19.15 -13.63 4.25
C PRO A 66 17.75 -13.57 4.86
N SER A 67 16.92 -14.55 4.52
CA SER A 67 15.63 -14.73 5.19
C SER A 67 15.85 -15.19 6.64
N GLU A 68 15.22 -14.51 7.58
CA GLU A 68 15.19 -14.96 8.98
C GLU A 68 14.23 -16.15 9.19
N ILE A 69 13.28 -16.33 8.26
CA ILE A 69 12.17 -17.30 8.38
C ILE A 69 12.43 -18.54 7.53
N PHE A 70 12.99 -18.36 6.32
CA PHE A 70 13.22 -19.43 5.36
C PHE A 70 14.71 -19.74 5.24
N GLY A 71 15.18 -20.72 6.01
CA GLY A 71 16.59 -21.13 6.01
C GLY A 71 17.12 -21.43 4.61
N GLY A 72 18.13 -20.67 4.17
CA GLY A 72 18.79 -20.83 2.88
C GLY A 72 18.24 -19.95 1.75
N ALA A 73 17.13 -19.23 1.96
CA ALA A 73 16.67 -18.20 1.03
C ALA A 73 17.36 -16.86 1.33
N LYS A 74 17.63 -16.11 0.27
CA LYS A 74 18.04 -14.70 0.33
C LYS A 74 17.17 -13.88 -0.61
N TYR A 75 17.09 -12.59 -0.37
CA TYR A 75 16.31 -11.68 -1.19
C TYR A 75 17.15 -10.48 -1.63
N SER A 76 17.02 -10.15 -2.91
CA SER A 76 17.53 -8.94 -3.50
C SER A 76 16.38 -8.03 -3.89
N TRP A 77 16.47 -6.73 -3.58
CA TRP A 77 15.39 -5.77 -3.78
C TRP A 77 15.90 -4.38 -4.18
N ASN A 78 15.19 -3.73 -5.10
CA ASN A 78 15.41 -2.35 -5.52
C ASN A 78 14.06 -1.68 -5.85
N PRO A 79 13.59 -0.69 -5.06
CA PRO A 79 12.22 -0.18 -5.16
C PRO A 79 11.87 0.53 -6.48
N CYS A 80 12.80 1.32 -7.02
CA CYS A 80 12.53 2.22 -8.14
C CYS A 80 13.05 1.75 -9.48
N HIS A 81 14.17 1.05 -9.46
CA HIS A 81 14.90 0.65 -10.66
C HIS A 81 14.91 -0.86 -10.77
N LEU A 82 14.67 -1.34 -11.99
CA LEU A 82 14.77 -2.76 -12.28
C LEU A 82 16.24 -3.18 -12.23
N PHE A 83 16.49 -4.40 -11.78
CA PHE A 83 17.82 -5.00 -11.82
C PHE A 83 17.72 -6.41 -12.40
N SER A 84 18.88 -7.00 -12.69
CA SER A 84 19.00 -8.40 -13.10
C SER A 84 20.03 -9.12 -12.24
N GLU A 85 19.72 -10.35 -11.86
CA GLU A 85 20.57 -11.21 -11.03
C GLU A 85 20.29 -12.68 -11.34
N GLY A 86 21.28 -13.41 -11.86
CA GLY A 86 21.09 -14.79 -12.29
C GLY A 86 19.96 -14.92 -13.33
N GLU A 87 18.91 -15.68 -13.01
CA GLU A 87 17.73 -15.88 -13.87
C GLU A 87 16.64 -14.81 -13.64
N CYS A 88 16.75 -13.98 -12.60
CA CYS A 88 15.89 -12.83 -12.41
C CYS A 88 16.31 -11.73 -13.39
N ALA A 89 15.49 -11.43 -14.39
CA ALA A 89 15.77 -10.41 -15.39
C ALA A 89 14.77 -9.26 -15.31
N ASN A 90 15.26 -8.02 -15.17
CA ASN A 90 14.47 -6.79 -15.11
C ASN A 90 13.34 -6.84 -14.07
N VAL A 91 13.68 -7.15 -12.81
CA VAL A 91 12.75 -7.25 -11.68
C VAL A 91 13.03 -6.21 -10.60
N THR A 92 12.07 -5.98 -9.71
CA THR A 92 12.27 -5.18 -8.48
C THR A 92 12.63 -6.05 -7.27
N MET A 93 12.32 -7.36 -7.31
CA MET A 93 12.64 -8.30 -6.23
C MET A 93 12.97 -9.69 -6.78
N CYS A 94 14.04 -10.29 -6.26
CA CYS A 94 14.51 -11.62 -6.62
C CYS A 94 14.74 -12.46 -5.36
N GLU A 95 14.23 -13.69 -5.33
CA GLU A 95 14.55 -14.68 -4.32
C GLU A 95 15.67 -15.59 -4.82
N VAL A 96 16.68 -15.78 -3.98
CA VAL A 96 17.83 -16.65 -4.23
C VAL A 96 17.76 -17.82 -3.26
N ILE A 97 17.45 -19.00 -3.77
CA ILE A 97 17.39 -20.22 -2.96
C ILE A 97 18.74 -20.93 -3.06
N ALA A 98 19.49 -20.92 -1.95
CA ALA A 98 20.75 -21.64 -1.85
C ALA A 98 20.48 -23.14 -1.67
N GLY A 99 20.23 -23.84 -2.77
CA GLY A 99 20.16 -25.30 -2.85
C GLY A 99 21.28 -25.85 -3.74
N ALA A 100 21.93 -26.94 -3.33
CA ALA A 100 22.99 -27.56 -4.13
C ALA A 100 22.42 -28.29 -5.37
N PRO A 101 23.14 -28.32 -6.51
CA PRO A 101 24.48 -27.77 -6.76
C PRO A 101 24.52 -26.36 -7.37
N ILE A 102 23.39 -25.78 -7.78
CA ILE A 102 23.32 -24.46 -8.43
C ILE A 102 22.22 -23.64 -7.75
N PRO A 103 22.50 -22.39 -7.33
CA PRO A 103 21.48 -21.51 -6.75
C PRO A 103 20.34 -21.27 -7.74
N LYS A 104 19.10 -21.29 -7.24
CA LYS A 104 17.91 -20.97 -8.03
C LYS A 104 17.51 -19.52 -7.80
N TYR A 105 17.19 -18.82 -8.88
CA TYR A 105 16.74 -17.42 -8.86
C TYR A 105 15.27 -17.37 -9.24
N VAL A 106 14.43 -16.78 -8.39
CA VAL A 106 12.98 -16.71 -8.60
C VAL A 106 12.54 -15.25 -8.63
N PRO A 107 11.97 -14.76 -9.75
CA PRO A 107 11.45 -13.40 -9.83
C PRO A 107 10.15 -13.31 -9.01
N ILE A 108 10.16 -12.52 -7.93
CA ILE A 108 9.03 -12.44 -6.99
C ILE A 108 8.45 -11.02 -6.85
N GLY A 109 8.91 -10.07 -7.66
CA GLY A 109 8.36 -8.72 -7.64
C GLY A 109 8.40 -8.04 -9.00
N ASN A 110 7.29 -7.37 -9.33
CA ASN A 110 7.20 -6.45 -10.46
C ASN A 110 6.81 -5.05 -9.95
N MET A 111 7.53 -4.02 -10.39
CA MET A 111 7.31 -2.62 -10.00
C MET A 111 5.90 -2.09 -10.35
N MET A 112 5.28 -2.64 -11.40
CA MET A 112 3.94 -2.23 -11.85
C MET A 112 2.83 -2.70 -10.90
N ASN A 113 3.11 -3.68 -10.04
CA ASN A 113 2.16 -4.24 -9.09
C ASN A 113 2.46 -3.80 -7.66
N ALA A 114 3.30 -2.78 -7.47
CA ALA A 114 3.61 -2.27 -6.15
C ALA A 114 2.36 -1.64 -5.53
N LYS A 115 2.01 -2.05 -4.32
CA LYS A 115 0.90 -1.50 -3.55
C LYS A 115 1.44 -0.87 -2.29
N PHE A 116 1.16 0.41 -2.14
CA PHE A 116 1.39 1.16 -0.91
C PHE A 116 0.16 0.99 -0.03
N ASP A 117 0.35 0.37 1.12
CA ASP A 117 -0.69 0.13 2.10
C ASP A 117 -0.29 0.75 3.44
N HIS A 118 -1.25 1.28 4.17
CA HIS A 118 -1.01 1.90 5.46
C HIS A 118 -1.66 1.05 6.54
N ASN A 119 -0.85 0.47 7.42
CA ASN A 119 -1.37 -0.31 8.51
C ASN A 119 -1.91 0.63 9.59
N GLU A 120 -3.23 0.78 9.65
CA GLU A 120 -3.92 1.67 10.60
C GLU A 120 -3.70 1.29 12.07
N VAL A 121 -3.29 0.05 12.36
CA VAL A 121 -3.11 -0.43 13.73
C VAL A 121 -1.81 0.06 14.34
N ASN A 122 -0.72 0.10 13.55
CA ASN A 122 0.61 0.47 14.04
C ASN A 122 1.20 1.73 13.38
N GLY A 123 0.55 2.25 12.34
CA GLY A 123 1.01 3.43 11.59
C GLY A 123 2.11 3.15 10.58
N ASP A 124 2.41 1.87 10.29
CA ASP A 124 3.46 1.52 9.34
C ASP A 124 2.98 1.67 7.90
N LEU A 125 3.84 2.24 7.05
CA LEU A 125 3.71 2.12 5.61
C LEU A 125 4.27 0.77 5.15
N GLN A 126 3.47 0.02 4.41
CA GLN A 126 3.85 -1.25 3.81
C GLN A 126 3.89 -1.12 2.29
N LEU A 127 4.90 -1.75 1.68
CA LEU A 127 5.02 -1.87 0.24
C LEU A 127 4.96 -3.34 -0.14
N GLN A 128 3.96 -3.69 -0.93
CA GLN A 128 3.73 -5.07 -1.35
C GLN A 128 3.92 -5.20 -2.85
N TYR A 129 4.60 -6.25 -3.29
CA TYR A 129 4.80 -6.54 -4.71
C TYR A 129 4.08 -7.82 -5.10
N GLY A 130 3.43 -7.81 -6.27
CA GLY A 130 2.85 -9.00 -6.89
C GLY A 130 3.68 -9.48 -8.08
N ILE A 131 3.67 -10.79 -8.31
CA ILE A 131 4.23 -11.40 -9.53
C ILE A 131 3.24 -11.17 -10.67
N THR A 132 3.69 -10.68 -11.84
CA THR A 132 2.84 -10.66 -13.04
C THR A 132 2.57 -12.10 -13.48
N GLY A 133 1.37 -12.61 -13.18
CA GLY A 133 0.95 -13.98 -13.49
C GLY A 133 0.02 -14.62 -12.46
N GLU A 134 -0.10 -14.07 -11.24
CA GLU A 134 -1.09 -14.51 -10.25
C GLU A 134 -2.12 -13.39 -10.03
N GLU A 135 -3.21 -13.47 -10.79
CA GLU A 135 -4.49 -12.96 -10.30
C GLU A 135 -4.84 -13.75 -9.04
N ASN A 136 -5.00 -13.04 -7.92
CA ASN A 136 -5.37 -13.53 -6.59
C ASN A 136 -6.01 -14.93 -6.59
N ARG A 137 -5.35 -15.91 -5.95
CA ARG A 137 -6.00 -17.16 -5.56
C ARG A 137 -6.20 -17.21 -4.06
#